data_AF-A0A3D8Q5A1-F1
#
_entry.id   AF-A0A3D8Q5A1-F1
#
_cell.length_a   1.000
_cell.length_b   1.000
_cell.length_c   1.000
_cell.angle_alpha   90.00
_cell.angle_beta   90.00
_cell.angle_gamma   90.00
#
_symmetry.space_group_name_H-M   'P 1'
#
loop_
_entity.id
_entity.type
_entity.pdbx_description
1 polymer ?
#
loop_
_entity_poly.entity_id
_entity_poly.type
_entity_poly.pdbx_seq_one_letter_code
_entity_poly.pdbx_strand_id
1 'polypeptide(L)'
;MSEIEFDDACSWPRRLLHVPTMTSWPWAPENRYGSYSSPKYNAVSYTWGRWQVTDPEEMVKVEYLPVKGVDWIIPRIDPEARFKVAEFQAMVDDTMNSHPSASDQEKIDFLWLDIACIDQTNAEKNAREVGRQAKIFQGATNTYIWLSHKKAFIQSWAPQFDVQFGMMCKDNFYVEVDLHSWMSTTIGLIKKLFDDPWFSSLWTLQEAFLCPNACLIFRDAGKNDFDYCSLKHICQSLLAVRDAVRHDDKIRAIDLQYSLSDLINQTGLLDAVNGNPMSLLMASRKRTAKHEEDHIYGIMQVFGFQLGKSAPDAIRGYEYSLEELTDQLGEAILLQNPILSQLHIHTSAVKHGRAWRFSDSSVVPEDSQPFFQIIQHGDFTYHAKLSTIKRPDGILWGRFSGPVALFKNFATRLTKDWPGSWVLGSARLMLDKVHSADVYVETNGSLAKVIWLKKHLPETIIILLALTHPTHQDEGQKVNLGSKQWAMGLLVSPGNDSNSKAHEPQFWRRVGFFIWSVESQRLAAEIALEPIKALAKEVQEAPAPVFKELPYLRGDDPIWQSMDGIFG
;
A
#
# COMPACT_ATOMS: atom_id res chain seq x y z
N MET A 1 28.46 -23.73 26.52
CA MET A 1 28.34 -23.53 25.06
C MET A 1 28.00 -22.08 24.86
N SER A 2 28.82 -21.31 24.14
CA SER A 2 28.45 -19.97 23.71
C SER A 2 27.17 -20.08 22.88
N GLU A 3 26.13 -19.28 23.19
CA GLU A 3 24.99 -19.12 22.29
C GLU A 3 25.55 -18.77 20.91
N ILE A 4 25.26 -19.58 19.91
CA ILE A 4 25.58 -19.23 18.53
C ILE A 4 24.73 -18.00 18.22
N GLU A 5 25.40 -16.87 17.97
CA GLU A 5 24.72 -15.63 17.64
C GLU A 5 23.97 -15.81 16.31
N PHE A 6 22.69 -15.49 16.32
CA PHE A 6 21.83 -15.60 15.15
C PHE A 6 22.26 -14.59 14.08
N ASP A 7 22.33 -15.04 12.82
CA ASP A 7 22.61 -14.17 11.69
C ASP A 7 21.38 -13.32 11.32
N ASP A 8 21.37 -12.04 11.68
CA ASP A 8 20.27 -11.13 11.34
C ASP A 8 20.11 -10.84 9.85
N ALA A 9 21.15 -11.07 9.06
CA ALA A 9 21.06 -10.96 7.61
C ALA A 9 20.28 -12.15 7.00
N CYS A 10 20.18 -13.28 7.72
CA CYS A 10 19.50 -14.48 7.27
C CYS A 10 18.03 -14.21 6.92
N SER A 11 17.51 -14.92 5.92
CA SER A 11 16.09 -14.88 5.54
C SER A 11 15.21 -15.78 6.39
N TRP A 12 15.80 -16.67 7.18
CA TRP A 12 15.09 -17.70 7.94
C TRP A 12 14.61 -17.20 9.31
N PRO A 13 13.48 -17.69 9.83
CA PRO A 13 12.99 -17.29 11.15
C PRO A 13 13.98 -17.64 12.27
N ARG A 14 14.04 -16.87 13.36
CA ARG A 14 14.88 -17.25 14.52
C ARG A 14 14.47 -18.59 15.10
N ARG A 15 13.19 -18.94 14.97
CA ARG A 15 12.62 -20.17 15.47
C ARG A 15 11.48 -20.67 14.58
N LEU A 16 11.27 -21.98 14.59
CA LEU A 16 10.12 -22.62 13.96
C LEU A 16 9.52 -23.65 14.93
N LEU A 17 8.19 -23.71 15.00
CA LEU A 17 7.47 -24.74 15.73
C LEU A 17 7.40 -26.01 14.88
N HIS A 18 8.01 -27.09 15.34
CA HIS A 18 7.76 -28.42 14.81
C HIS A 18 6.42 -28.92 15.40
N VAL A 19 5.38 -28.94 14.58
CA VAL A 19 4.00 -29.20 15.01
C VAL A 19 3.83 -30.61 15.59
N PRO A 20 4.36 -31.71 14.98
CA PRO A 20 4.17 -33.06 15.52
C PRO A 20 4.67 -33.26 16.95
N THR A 21 5.71 -32.52 17.38
CA THR A 21 6.24 -32.61 18.75
C THR A 21 5.89 -31.40 19.61
N MET A 22 5.19 -30.42 19.05
CA MET A 22 4.95 -29.09 19.63
C MET A 22 6.23 -28.47 20.20
N THR A 23 7.35 -28.60 19.49
CA THR A 23 8.66 -28.10 19.95
C THR A 23 9.12 -26.96 19.06
N SER A 24 9.31 -25.78 19.64
CA SER A 24 9.92 -24.64 18.96
C SER A 24 11.42 -24.84 18.95
N TRP A 25 12.03 -24.91 17.77
CA TRP A 25 13.47 -25.07 17.60
C TRP A 25 14.11 -23.74 17.24
N PRO A 26 15.25 -23.36 17.87
CA PRO A 26 16.03 -22.24 17.41
C PRO A 26 16.74 -22.56 16.09
N TRP A 27 16.95 -21.53 15.29
CA TRP A 27 17.82 -21.58 14.12
C TRP A 27 19.27 -21.88 14.54
N ALA A 28 19.95 -22.67 13.73
CA ALA A 28 21.38 -22.94 13.79
C ALA A 28 21.99 -22.79 12.38
N PRO A 29 23.33 -22.65 12.27
CA PRO A 29 24.02 -22.52 10.99
C PRO A 29 23.59 -23.59 9.97
N GLU A 30 23.61 -23.23 8.69
CA GLU A 30 23.04 -24.03 7.59
C GLU A 30 21.51 -24.17 7.65
N ASN A 31 20.83 -23.19 8.28
CA ASN A 31 19.37 -23.14 8.42
C ASN A 31 18.80 -24.41 9.07
N ARG A 32 19.46 -24.87 10.13
CA ARG A 32 19.06 -26.08 10.85
C ARG A 32 18.12 -25.72 12.00
N TYR A 33 17.08 -26.53 12.16
CA TYR A 33 16.13 -26.46 13.27
C TYR A 33 16.05 -27.83 13.92
N GLY A 34 16.80 -28.04 15.01
CA GLY A 34 17.03 -29.39 15.54
C GLY A 34 17.81 -30.24 14.53
N SER A 35 17.24 -31.37 14.11
CA SER A 35 17.83 -32.30 13.13
C SER A 35 17.46 -31.99 11.68
N TYR A 36 16.58 -31.02 11.44
CA TYR A 36 16.03 -30.70 10.13
C TYR A 36 16.85 -29.56 9.49
N SER A 37 17.28 -29.74 8.24
CA SER A 37 18.00 -28.71 7.48
C SER A 37 17.06 -28.05 6.48
N SER A 38 17.01 -26.72 6.51
CA SER A 38 16.19 -25.88 5.63
C SER A 38 14.74 -26.38 5.46
N PRO A 39 14.00 -26.69 6.55
CA PRO A 39 12.66 -27.26 6.44
C PRO A 39 11.70 -26.26 5.81
N LYS A 40 10.81 -26.73 4.93
CA LYS A 40 9.63 -25.95 4.54
C LYS A 40 8.78 -25.66 5.79
N TYR A 41 8.17 -24.48 5.84
CA TYR A 41 7.30 -24.10 6.95
C TYR A 41 6.09 -23.31 6.46
N ASN A 42 4.99 -23.40 7.19
CA ASN A 42 3.82 -22.53 7.02
C ASN A 42 3.90 -21.35 8.01
N ALA A 43 3.14 -20.28 7.78
CA ALA A 43 3.00 -19.17 8.73
C ALA A 43 1.54 -18.84 9.00
N VAL A 44 1.21 -18.43 10.23
CA VAL A 44 -0.15 -18.03 10.62
C VAL A 44 -0.17 -16.60 11.12
N SER A 45 -1.11 -15.83 10.56
CA SER A 45 -1.52 -14.49 10.97
C SER A 45 -2.78 -14.57 11.83
N TYR A 46 -2.74 -13.98 13.03
CA TYR A 46 -3.86 -13.99 13.97
C TYR A 46 -3.68 -12.89 15.03
N THR A 47 -4.73 -12.62 15.81
CA THR A 47 -4.67 -11.58 16.86
C THR A 47 -4.89 -12.16 18.24
N TRP A 48 -3.94 -11.92 19.14
CA TRP A 48 -3.96 -12.48 20.50
C TRP A 48 -3.65 -11.44 21.60
N GLY A 49 -2.71 -10.51 21.37
CA GLY A 49 -2.16 -9.63 22.42
C GLY A 49 -3.18 -8.77 23.19
N ARG A 50 -4.30 -8.37 22.58
CA ARG A 50 -5.38 -7.61 23.26
C ARG A 50 -6.10 -8.41 24.35
N TRP A 51 -6.03 -9.73 24.31
CA TRP A 51 -6.69 -10.65 25.24
C TRP A 51 -5.67 -11.47 26.03
N GLN A 52 -4.42 -11.03 26.07
CA GLN A 52 -3.43 -11.66 26.93
C GLN A 52 -3.84 -11.46 28.39
N VAL A 53 -3.90 -12.56 29.14
CA VAL A 53 -4.12 -12.53 30.58
C VAL A 53 -2.82 -12.12 31.25
N THR A 54 -2.82 -10.97 31.91
CA THR A 54 -1.63 -10.42 32.58
C THR A 54 -1.68 -10.53 34.10
N ASP A 55 -2.86 -10.77 34.68
CA ASP A 55 -3.02 -10.97 36.12
C ASP A 55 -2.44 -12.35 36.53
N PRO A 56 -1.42 -12.40 37.41
CA PRO A 56 -0.81 -13.66 37.83
C PRO A 56 -1.80 -14.67 38.45
N GLU A 57 -2.83 -14.21 39.16
CA GLU A 57 -3.80 -15.11 39.79
C GLU A 57 -4.71 -15.79 38.76
N GLU A 58 -5.13 -15.05 37.75
CA GLU A 58 -5.94 -15.56 36.64
C GLU A 58 -5.10 -16.40 35.66
N MET A 59 -3.83 -16.04 35.45
CA MET A 59 -2.92 -16.81 34.60
C MET A 59 -2.83 -18.27 35.05
N VAL A 60 -2.83 -18.57 36.35
CA VAL A 60 -2.76 -19.96 36.83
C VAL A 60 -3.95 -20.80 36.37
N LYS A 61 -5.11 -20.18 36.12
CA LYS A 61 -6.38 -20.84 35.78
C LYS A 61 -6.58 -21.03 34.28
N VAL A 62 -5.89 -20.25 33.45
CA VAL A 62 -6.11 -20.21 32.00
C VAL A 62 -5.10 -21.09 31.27
N GLU A 63 -5.53 -22.07 30.50
CA GLU A 63 -4.63 -22.94 29.73
C GLU A 63 -3.77 -22.15 28.71
N TYR A 64 -2.66 -22.74 28.27
CA TYR A 64 -1.81 -22.20 27.21
C TYR A 64 -1.46 -23.29 26.18
N LEU A 65 -1.07 -22.87 24.98
CA LEU A 65 -0.60 -23.78 23.95
C LEU A 65 0.67 -24.50 24.44
N PRO A 66 0.74 -25.85 24.43
CA PRO A 66 1.78 -26.62 25.12
C PRO A 66 3.11 -26.68 24.32
N VAL A 67 3.67 -25.51 24.01
CA VAL A 67 4.92 -25.35 23.27
C VAL A 67 6.12 -25.73 24.15
N LYS A 68 7.01 -26.56 23.61
CA LYS A 68 8.25 -27.02 24.22
C LYS A 68 9.46 -26.35 23.58
N GLY A 69 10.62 -26.44 24.23
CA GLY A 69 11.90 -25.97 23.69
C GLY A 69 12.14 -24.46 23.83
N VAL A 70 11.26 -23.76 24.55
CA VAL A 70 11.37 -22.32 24.85
C VAL A 70 11.62 -22.11 26.34
N ASP A 71 12.28 -21.01 26.68
CA ASP A 71 12.59 -20.59 28.05
C ASP A 71 11.73 -19.42 28.56
N TRP A 72 10.90 -18.83 27.69
CA TRP A 72 9.92 -17.82 28.08
C TRP A 72 8.55 -18.41 28.38
N ILE A 73 7.74 -17.62 29.07
CA ILE A 73 6.35 -17.94 29.39
C ILE A 73 5.51 -17.77 28.12
N ILE A 74 4.84 -18.84 27.68
CA ILE A 74 3.87 -18.76 26.58
C ILE A 74 2.68 -17.89 27.03
N PRO A 75 2.32 -16.85 26.26
CA PRO A 75 1.15 -16.02 26.56
C PRO A 75 -0.12 -16.83 26.75
N ARG A 76 -0.84 -16.53 27.84
CA ARG A 76 -2.18 -17.07 28.14
C ARG A 76 -3.22 -16.11 27.59
N ILE A 77 -4.24 -16.63 26.92
CA ILE A 77 -5.24 -15.86 26.18
C ILE A 77 -6.59 -16.10 26.83
N ASP A 78 -7.35 -15.03 27.08
CA ASP A 78 -8.68 -15.11 27.67
C ASP A 78 -9.61 -16.00 26.81
N PRO A 79 -10.05 -17.16 27.33
CA PRO A 79 -10.84 -18.13 26.57
C PRO A 79 -12.28 -17.67 26.30
N GLU A 80 -12.80 -16.75 27.12
CA GLU A 80 -14.16 -16.24 27.00
C GLU A 80 -14.21 -15.04 26.05
N ALA A 81 -13.19 -14.18 26.11
CA ALA A 81 -13.13 -12.99 25.27
C ALA A 81 -12.56 -13.27 23.87
N ARG A 82 -11.80 -14.36 23.66
CA ARG A 82 -11.11 -14.63 22.38
C ARG A 82 -11.26 -16.05 21.84
N PHE A 83 -10.50 -17.01 22.35
CA PHE A 83 -10.55 -18.43 21.95
C PHE A 83 -9.92 -19.34 23.00
N LYS A 84 -10.37 -20.59 23.02
CA LYS A 84 -9.85 -21.65 23.90
C LYS A 84 -8.59 -22.29 23.31
N VAL A 85 -7.75 -22.88 24.16
CA VAL A 85 -6.53 -23.58 23.71
C VAL A 85 -6.83 -24.75 22.78
N ALA A 86 -7.93 -25.47 22.99
CA ALA A 86 -8.35 -26.53 22.07
C ALA A 86 -8.67 -26.00 20.66
N GLU A 87 -9.29 -24.82 20.55
CA GLU A 87 -9.56 -24.16 19.26
C GLU A 87 -8.24 -23.73 18.60
N PHE A 88 -7.28 -23.27 19.41
CA PHE A 88 -5.96 -22.88 18.92
C PHE A 88 -5.14 -24.07 18.43
N GLN A 89 -5.15 -25.20 19.16
CA GLN A 89 -4.49 -26.43 18.74
C GLN A 89 -5.11 -26.96 17.44
N ALA A 90 -6.45 -26.96 17.33
CA ALA A 90 -7.13 -27.39 16.11
C ALA A 90 -6.72 -26.54 14.89
N MET A 91 -6.57 -25.22 15.06
CA MET A 91 -6.04 -24.35 14.00
C MET A 91 -4.59 -24.71 13.63
N VAL A 92 -3.72 -24.93 14.62
CA VAL A 92 -2.33 -25.36 14.37
C VAL A 92 -2.31 -26.65 13.55
N ASP A 93 -3.14 -27.63 13.92
CA ASP A 93 -3.23 -28.91 13.22
C ASP A 93 -3.81 -28.75 11.80
N ASP A 94 -4.79 -27.86 11.61
CA ASP A 94 -5.38 -27.56 10.30
C ASP A 94 -4.36 -26.98 9.32
N THR A 95 -3.40 -26.17 9.78
CA THR A 95 -2.37 -25.60 8.91
C THR A 95 -1.47 -26.66 8.29
N MET A 96 -1.41 -27.86 8.87
CA MET A 96 -0.65 -28.99 8.35
C MET A 96 -1.46 -29.83 7.35
N ASN A 97 -2.80 -29.76 7.41
CA ASN A 97 -3.72 -30.59 6.62
C ASN A 97 -4.45 -29.81 5.51
N SER A 98 -4.56 -28.50 5.63
CA SER A 98 -5.29 -27.62 4.71
C SER A 98 -4.39 -27.20 3.55
N HIS A 99 -4.28 -28.05 2.52
CA HIS A 99 -3.47 -27.76 1.34
C HIS A 99 -4.26 -26.97 0.28
N PRO A 100 -3.82 -25.77 -0.12
CA PRO A 100 -4.53 -24.93 -1.09
C PRO A 100 -4.50 -25.45 -2.55
N SER A 101 -3.69 -26.47 -2.88
CA SER A 101 -3.77 -27.16 -4.18
C SER A 101 -3.51 -28.65 -4.04
N ALA A 102 -4.51 -29.47 -4.40
CA ALA A 102 -4.40 -30.92 -4.45
C ALA A 102 -3.59 -31.37 -5.68
N SER A 103 -2.32 -31.70 -5.49
CA SER A 103 -1.57 -32.80 -6.12
C SER A 103 -0.09 -32.72 -5.73
N ASP A 104 0.41 -33.78 -5.09
CA ASP A 104 1.83 -34.11 -4.91
C ASP A 104 2.79 -33.10 -4.23
N GLN A 105 2.33 -32.32 -3.25
CA GLN A 105 3.25 -31.56 -2.40
C GLN A 105 3.70 -32.34 -1.14
N GLU A 106 5.00 -32.22 -0.88
CA GLU A 106 5.71 -32.72 0.30
C GLU A 106 5.05 -32.25 1.61
N LYS A 107 4.92 -33.15 2.58
CA LYS A 107 4.37 -32.86 3.91
C LYS A 107 5.19 -31.75 4.60
N ILE A 108 4.51 -30.75 5.14
CA ILE A 108 5.12 -29.65 5.90
C ILE A 108 4.80 -29.87 7.37
N ASP A 109 5.84 -29.99 8.21
CA ASP A 109 5.72 -30.25 9.66
C ASP A 109 6.09 -29.04 10.53
N PHE A 110 6.50 -27.93 9.91
CA PHE A 110 6.93 -26.72 10.60
C PHE A 110 5.95 -25.57 10.39
N LEU A 111 5.76 -24.81 11.46
CA LEU A 111 4.90 -23.64 11.52
C LEU A 111 5.64 -22.48 12.18
N TRP A 112 5.52 -21.29 11.60
CA TRP A 112 5.84 -20.04 12.26
C TRP A 112 4.57 -19.41 12.83
N LEU A 113 4.57 -19.15 14.14
CA LEU A 113 3.49 -18.46 14.85
C LEU A 113 4.07 -17.66 16.03
N ASP A 114 3.55 -16.45 16.24
CA ASP A 114 4.10 -15.43 17.15
C ASP A 114 4.49 -15.97 18.53
N ILE A 115 3.54 -16.59 19.24
CA ILE A 115 3.74 -16.95 20.65
C ILE A 115 4.76 -18.08 20.86
N ALA A 116 5.00 -18.89 19.83
CA ALA A 116 5.93 -20.02 19.87
C ALA A 116 7.30 -19.68 19.28
N CYS A 117 7.37 -18.67 18.41
CA CYS A 117 8.58 -18.36 17.65
C CYS A 117 9.25 -17.04 18.09
N ILE A 118 8.53 -16.18 18.79
CA ILE A 118 9.04 -14.91 19.33
C ILE A 118 8.96 -14.95 20.85
N ASP A 119 10.06 -14.61 21.51
CA ASP A 119 10.08 -14.34 22.95
C ASP A 119 9.33 -13.03 23.23
N GLN A 120 8.10 -13.15 23.71
CA GLN A 120 7.22 -12.02 24.03
C GLN A 120 7.62 -11.28 25.32
N THR A 121 8.58 -11.82 26.08
CA THR A 121 9.04 -11.26 27.36
C THR A 121 10.31 -10.41 27.21
N ASN A 122 11.02 -10.56 26.09
CA ASN A 122 12.25 -9.84 25.79
C ASN A 122 12.01 -8.79 24.70
N ALA A 123 11.90 -7.52 25.11
CA ALA A 123 11.60 -6.41 24.20
C ALA A 123 12.62 -6.24 23.04
N GLU A 124 13.91 -6.52 23.28
CA GLU A 124 14.95 -6.40 22.25
C GLU A 124 14.85 -7.52 21.21
N LYS A 125 14.77 -8.79 21.66
CA LYS A 125 14.60 -9.95 20.77
C LYS A 125 13.27 -9.86 20.02
N ASN A 126 12.21 -9.42 20.69
CA ASN A 126 10.91 -9.15 20.11
C ASN A 126 11.01 -8.09 19.00
N ALA A 127 11.58 -6.92 19.28
CA ALA A 127 11.70 -5.85 18.29
C ALA A 127 12.51 -6.25 17.05
N ARG A 128 13.59 -7.03 17.23
CA ARG A 128 14.41 -7.54 16.12
C ARG A 128 13.67 -8.57 15.26
N GLU A 129 12.92 -9.50 15.88
CA GLU A 129 12.17 -10.51 15.13
C GLU A 129 10.90 -9.94 14.50
N VAL A 130 10.20 -9.05 15.21
CA VAL A 130 9.14 -8.21 14.64
C VAL A 130 9.69 -7.51 13.41
N GLY A 131 10.87 -6.89 13.51
CA GLY A 131 11.70 -6.29 12.45
C GLY A 131 12.01 -7.17 11.22
N ARG A 132 11.62 -8.46 11.24
CA ARG A 132 11.88 -9.45 10.18
C ARG A 132 10.63 -10.20 9.71
N GLN A 133 9.45 -9.89 10.26
CA GLN A 133 8.18 -10.51 9.88
C GLN A 133 7.96 -10.55 8.36
N ALA A 134 8.33 -9.50 7.62
CA ALA A 134 8.15 -9.52 6.16
C ALA A 134 8.94 -10.65 5.48
N LYS A 135 10.20 -10.87 5.88
CA LYS A 135 11.03 -11.97 5.37
C LYS A 135 10.44 -13.32 5.74
N ILE A 136 9.92 -13.44 6.95
CA ILE A 136 9.35 -14.69 7.49
C ILE A 136 8.10 -15.09 6.70
N PHE A 137 7.16 -14.16 6.50
CA PHE A 137 5.93 -14.40 5.75
C PHE A 137 6.20 -14.65 4.26
N GLN A 138 7.17 -13.96 3.65
CA GLN A 138 7.58 -14.21 2.27
C GLN A 138 8.28 -15.56 2.07
N GLY A 139 9.02 -16.04 3.08
CA GLY A 139 9.70 -17.34 3.05
C GLY A 139 8.79 -18.53 3.37
N ALA A 140 7.57 -18.30 3.87
CA ALA A 140 6.64 -19.35 4.20
C ALA A 140 6.11 -20.04 2.93
N THR A 141 5.94 -21.36 2.99
CA THR A 141 5.39 -22.15 1.87
C THR A 141 3.89 -21.88 1.70
N ASN A 142 3.15 -21.82 2.81
CA ASN A 142 1.76 -21.37 2.84
C ASN A 142 1.57 -20.40 4.01
N THR A 143 0.64 -19.47 3.82
CA THR A 143 0.28 -18.48 4.83
C THR A 143 -1.21 -18.58 5.12
N TYR A 144 -1.57 -18.54 6.40
CA TYR A 144 -2.94 -18.65 6.85
C TYR A 144 -3.34 -17.45 7.69
N ILE A 145 -4.61 -17.07 7.64
CA ILE A 145 -5.23 -16.06 8.49
C ILE A 145 -6.27 -16.77 9.35
N TRP A 146 -6.11 -16.72 10.67
CA TRP A 146 -7.09 -17.31 11.58
C TRP A 146 -8.10 -16.27 12.06
N LEU A 147 -9.34 -16.43 11.59
CA LEU A 147 -10.47 -15.60 11.97
C LEU A 147 -11.24 -16.22 13.14
N SER A 148 -11.78 -15.34 13.97
CA SER A 148 -12.67 -15.62 15.11
C SER A 148 -14.06 -16.08 14.68
N HIS A 149 -14.43 -15.71 13.45
CA HIS A 149 -15.69 -16.14 12.85
C HIS A 149 -15.70 -17.64 12.60
N LYS A 150 -16.90 -18.22 12.59
CA LYS A 150 -17.15 -19.60 12.17
C LYS A 150 -17.37 -19.67 10.66
N LYS A 151 -17.07 -20.81 10.04
CA LYS A 151 -17.24 -21.01 8.58
C LYS A 151 -18.62 -20.65 8.04
N ALA A 152 -19.66 -21.01 8.79
CA ALA A 152 -21.05 -20.74 8.42
C ALA A 152 -21.32 -19.25 8.13
N PHE A 153 -20.55 -18.34 8.74
CA PHE A 153 -20.65 -16.91 8.45
C PHE A 153 -20.19 -16.58 7.03
N ILE A 154 -19.02 -17.03 6.57
CA ILE A 154 -18.56 -16.75 5.21
C ILE A 154 -19.40 -17.49 4.18
N GLN A 155 -19.87 -18.71 4.47
CA GLN A 155 -20.80 -19.42 3.60
C GLN A 155 -22.08 -18.62 3.33
N SER A 156 -22.54 -17.81 4.30
CA SER A 156 -23.71 -16.95 4.11
C SER A 156 -23.49 -15.79 3.12
N TRP A 157 -22.25 -15.53 2.70
CA TRP A 157 -21.94 -14.51 1.70
C TRP A 157 -22.19 -14.97 0.26
N ALA A 158 -22.15 -16.29 -0.01
CA ALA A 158 -22.22 -16.83 -1.38
C ALA A 158 -23.40 -16.26 -2.21
N PRO A 159 -24.64 -16.16 -1.69
CA PRO A 159 -25.76 -15.62 -2.45
C PRO A 159 -25.59 -14.15 -2.87
N GLN A 160 -24.82 -13.36 -2.12
CA GLN A 160 -24.58 -11.94 -2.46
C GLN A 160 -23.66 -11.80 -3.66
N PHE A 161 -22.73 -12.75 -3.85
CA PHE A 161 -21.85 -12.80 -5.00
C PHE A 161 -22.59 -13.22 -6.26
N ASP A 162 -23.51 -14.18 -6.16
CA ASP A 162 -24.32 -14.60 -7.30
C ASP A 162 -25.19 -13.45 -7.82
N VAL A 163 -25.78 -12.66 -6.91
CA VAL A 163 -26.53 -11.44 -7.26
C VAL A 163 -25.64 -10.42 -7.96
N GLN A 164 -24.45 -10.16 -7.42
CA GLN A 164 -23.49 -9.24 -8.03
C GLN A 164 -23.05 -9.67 -9.43
N PHE A 165 -22.70 -10.95 -9.60
CA PHE A 165 -22.28 -11.50 -10.89
C PHE A 165 -23.41 -11.36 -11.92
N GLY A 166 -24.65 -11.66 -11.51
CA GLY A 166 -25.85 -11.41 -12.32
C GLY A 166 -26.04 -9.96 -12.74
N MET A 167 -25.72 -8.99 -11.86
CA MET A 167 -25.80 -7.55 -12.18
C MET A 167 -24.67 -7.07 -13.12
N MET A 168 -23.46 -7.65 -13.02
CA MET A 168 -22.31 -7.26 -13.85
C MET A 168 -22.37 -7.83 -15.27
N CYS A 169 -22.94 -9.02 -15.45
CA CYS A 169 -23.21 -9.61 -16.75
C CYS A 169 -24.43 -8.94 -17.39
N LYS A 170 -24.20 -7.91 -18.23
CA LYS A 170 -25.22 -7.12 -18.94
C LYS A 170 -26.19 -7.91 -19.85
N ASP A 171 -26.04 -9.22 -19.94
CA ASP A 171 -26.87 -10.08 -20.78
C ASP A 171 -28.06 -10.64 -19.97
N ASN A 172 -29.14 -9.86 -19.91
CA ASN A 172 -30.52 -10.28 -19.63
C ASN A 172 -30.86 -11.04 -18.33
N PHE A 173 -29.93 -11.22 -17.39
CA PHE A 173 -30.22 -11.78 -16.06
C PHE A 173 -30.58 -10.67 -15.05
N TYR A 174 -31.62 -9.90 -15.34
CA TYR A 174 -32.29 -9.15 -14.28
C TYR A 174 -33.11 -10.13 -13.47
N VAL A 175 -32.46 -10.81 -12.52
CA VAL A 175 -33.19 -11.20 -11.32
C VAL A 175 -33.77 -9.89 -10.78
N GLU A 176 -35.07 -9.86 -10.50
CA GLU A 176 -35.72 -8.71 -9.88
C GLU A 176 -35.21 -8.61 -8.44
N VAL A 177 -34.03 -8.01 -8.27
CA VAL A 177 -33.36 -7.88 -6.99
C VAL A 177 -33.83 -6.59 -6.34
N ASP A 178 -34.36 -6.71 -5.13
CA ASP A 178 -34.52 -5.57 -4.24
C ASP A 178 -33.13 -5.03 -3.86
N LEU A 179 -32.69 -3.98 -4.57
CA LEU A 179 -31.37 -3.37 -4.38
C LEU A 179 -31.19 -2.80 -2.98
N HIS A 180 -32.26 -2.33 -2.34
CA HIS A 180 -32.18 -1.80 -0.98
C HIS A 180 -31.95 -2.94 0.02
N SER A 181 -32.69 -4.05 -0.11
CA SER A 181 -32.50 -5.25 0.69
C SER A 181 -31.11 -5.87 0.48
N TRP A 182 -30.66 -5.99 -0.78
CA TRP A 182 -29.31 -6.46 -1.11
C TRP A 182 -28.23 -5.57 -0.47
N MET A 183 -28.34 -4.25 -0.59
CA MET A 183 -27.34 -3.35 -0.04
C MET A 183 -27.35 -3.36 1.50
N SER A 184 -28.53 -3.40 2.14
CA SER A 184 -28.66 -3.53 3.58
C SER A 184 -28.02 -4.83 4.09
N THR A 185 -28.30 -5.96 3.41
CA THR A 185 -27.70 -7.26 3.72
C THR A 185 -26.18 -7.24 3.54
N THR A 186 -25.71 -6.68 2.43
CA THR A 186 -24.27 -6.55 2.11
C THR A 186 -23.55 -5.70 3.15
N ILE A 187 -24.11 -4.56 3.56
CA ILE A 187 -23.56 -3.73 4.64
C ILE A 187 -23.50 -4.52 5.94
N GLY A 188 -24.56 -5.23 6.31
CA GLY A 188 -24.61 -6.05 7.52
C GLY A 188 -23.52 -7.15 7.54
N LEU A 189 -23.33 -7.81 6.41
CA LEU A 189 -22.29 -8.84 6.24
C LEU A 189 -20.89 -8.25 6.33
N ILE A 190 -20.59 -7.18 5.61
CA ILE A 190 -19.27 -6.52 5.64
C ILE A 190 -18.97 -6.01 7.06
N LYS A 191 -19.96 -5.40 7.74
CA LYS A 191 -19.81 -4.99 9.15
C LYS A 191 -19.43 -6.17 10.03
N LYS A 192 -20.14 -7.29 9.89
CA LYS A 192 -19.86 -8.50 10.67
C LYS A 192 -18.50 -9.10 10.34
N LEU A 193 -18.04 -9.05 9.09
CA LEU A 193 -16.70 -9.50 8.73
C LEU A 193 -15.63 -8.65 9.42
N PHE A 194 -15.76 -7.33 9.30
CA PHE A 194 -14.79 -6.38 9.87
C PHE A 194 -14.88 -6.22 11.38
N ASP A 195 -15.94 -6.75 12.00
CA ASP A 195 -16.00 -6.96 13.46
C ASP A 195 -15.02 -8.04 13.92
N ASP A 196 -14.46 -8.87 13.01
CA ASP A 196 -13.34 -9.72 13.41
C ASP A 196 -12.16 -8.84 13.83
N PRO A 197 -11.57 -9.10 15.01
CA PRO A 197 -10.47 -8.28 15.46
C PRO A 197 -9.24 -8.33 14.57
N TRP A 198 -9.10 -9.34 13.70
CA TRP A 198 -8.08 -9.37 12.66
C TRP A 198 -8.11 -8.13 11.75
N PHE A 199 -9.30 -7.65 11.36
CA PHE A 199 -9.44 -6.48 10.48
C PHE A 199 -9.27 -5.12 11.18
N SER A 200 -9.20 -5.09 12.51
CA SER A 200 -8.88 -3.87 13.26
C SER A 200 -7.43 -3.83 13.74
N SER A 201 -6.73 -4.97 13.80
CA SER A 201 -5.33 -5.00 14.21
C SER A 201 -4.43 -4.29 13.20
N LEU A 202 -3.46 -3.52 13.72
CA LEU A 202 -2.44 -2.88 12.90
C LEU A 202 -1.43 -3.89 12.34
N TRP A 203 -0.98 -4.84 13.14
CA TRP A 203 0.03 -5.83 12.74
C TRP A 203 -0.42 -6.72 11.58
N THR A 204 -1.72 -7.00 11.49
CA THR A 204 -2.30 -7.79 10.40
C THR A 204 -2.34 -7.04 9.08
N LEU A 205 -2.15 -5.72 9.07
CA LEU A 205 -2.12 -4.92 7.85
C LEU A 205 -0.89 -5.23 7.00
N GLN A 206 0.27 -5.37 7.63
CA GLN A 206 1.50 -5.80 6.95
C GLN A 206 1.34 -7.22 6.40
N GLU A 207 0.78 -8.13 7.20
CA GLU A 207 0.56 -9.52 6.81
C GLU A 207 -0.42 -9.62 5.62
N ALA A 208 -1.48 -8.80 5.63
CA ALA A 208 -2.44 -8.67 4.53
C ALA A 208 -1.77 -8.21 3.22
N PHE A 209 -0.85 -7.25 3.32
CA PHE A 209 -0.11 -6.73 2.17
C PHE A 209 0.84 -7.78 1.59
N LEU A 210 1.61 -8.45 2.45
CA LEU A 210 2.63 -9.40 2.03
C LEU A 210 2.04 -10.69 1.49
N CYS A 211 0.91 -11.12 2.06
CA CYS A 211 0.33 -12.43 1.80
C CYS A 211 -1.13 -12.32 1.37
N PRO A 212 -1.43 -11.64 0.24
CA PRO A 212 -2.80 -11.46 -0.21
C PRO A 212 -3.48 -12.79 -0.54
N ASN A 213 -2.70 -13.83 -0.87
CA ASN A 213 -3.23 -15.17 -1.14
C ASN A 213 -3.38 -16.03 0.13
N ALA A 214 -3.18 -15.47 1.33
CA ALA A 214 -3.28 -16.22 2.57
C ALA A 214 -4.65 -16.90 2.72
N CYS A 215 -4.63 -18.17 3.11
CA CYS A 215 -5.82 -18.98 3.26
C CYS A 215 -6.52 -18.67 4.58
N LEU A 216 -7.84 -18.58 4.56
CA LEU A 216 -8.63 -18.32 5.76
C LEU A 216 -8.84 -19.62 6.54
N ILE A 217 -8.52 -19.62 7.82
CA ILE A 217 -8.94 -20.64 8.78
C ILE A 217 -9.93 -19.99 9.73
N PHE A 218 -10.94 -20.73 10.15
CA PHE A 218 -12.03 -20.25 11.00
C PHE A 218 -11.95 -20.87 12.38
N ARG A 219 -12.66 -20.27 13.34
CA ARG A 219 -12.64 -20.69 14.74
C ARG A 219 -13.05 -22.15 14.95
N ASP A 220 -13.98 -22.64 14.14
CA ASP A 220 -14.50 -24.01 14.22
C ASP A 220 -13.62 -25.06 13.52
N ALA A 221 -12.47 -24.66 12.95
CA ALA A 221 -11.48 -25.53 12.32
C ALA A 221 -12.06 -26.49 11.24
N GLY A 222 -11.20 -27.26 10.58
CA GLY A 222 -11.48 -28.23 9.52
C GLY A 222 -11.24 -27.70 8.10
N LYS A 223 -11.44 -28.58 7.11
CA LYS A 223 -11.32 -28.25 5.69
C LYS A 223 -12.31 -27.17 5.24
N ASN A 224 -11.87 -26.28 4.36
CA ASN A 224 -12.76 -25.36 3.65
C ASN A 224 -13.18 -26.01 2.34
N ASP A 225 -14.49 -26.19 2.15
CA ASP A 225 -15.07 -26.81 0.95
C ASP A 225 -15.73 -25.77 0.03
N PHE A 226 -15.26 -24.52 0.02
CA PHE A 226 -15.87 -23.41 -0.74
C PHE A 226 -14.83 -22.48 -1.39
N ASP A 227 -15.17 -21.84 -2.51
CA ASP A 227 -14.21 -21.10 -3.36
C ASP A 227 -13.57 -19.87 -2.67
N TYR A 228 -14.23 -19.28 -1.67
CA TYR A 228 -13.78 -18.09 -0.92
C TYR A 228 -12.79 -18.42 0.19
N CYS A 229 -11.69 -19.09 -0.15
CA CYS A 229 -10.70 -19.58 0.81
C CYS A 229 -9.56 -18.61 1.14
N SER A 230 -9.51 -17.41 0.57
CA SER A 230 -8.34 -16.52 0.74
C SER A 230 -8.70 -15.05 0.92
N LEU A 231 -7.76 -14.29 1.47
CA LEU A 231 -7.90 -12.84 1.63
C LEU A 231 -8.11 -12.11 0.29
N LYS A 232 -7.42 -12.56 -0.77
CA LYS A 232 -7.56 -12.01 -2.12
C LYS A 232 -8.99 -12.15 -2.63
N HIS A 233 -9.63 -13.30 -2.42
CA HIS A 233 -11.04 -13.48 -2.82
C HIS A 233 -11.94 -12.49 -2.08
N ILE A 234 -11.79 -12.33 -0.75
CA ILE A 234 -12.52 -11.29 0.02
C ILE A 234 -12.28 -9.90 -0.58
N CYS A 235 -11.03 -9.55 -0.93
CA CYS A 235 -10.73 -8.23 -1.47
C CYS A 235 -11.31 -8.01 -2.87
N GLN A 236 -11.24 -9.01 -3.75
CA GLN A 236 -11.84 -8.96 -5.08
C GLN A 236 -13.37 -8.78 -4.99
N SER A 237 -14.00 -9.49 -4.08
CA SER A 237 -15.40 -9.35 -3.72
C SER A 237 -15.76 -7.93 -3.27
N LEU A 238 -15.01 -7.37 -2.33
CA LEU A 238 -15.21 -6.00 -1.84
C LEU A 238 -14.96 -4.95 -2.94
N LEU A 239 -13.95 -5.14 -3.79
CA LEU A 239 -13.67 -4.28 -4.94
C LEU A 239 -14.84 -4.28 -5.91
N ALA A 240 -15.36 -5.45 -6.26
CA ALA A 240 -16.48 -5.56 -7.15
C ALA A 240 -17.74 -4.89 -6.55
N VAL A 241 -17.96 -4.98 -5.23
CA VAL A 241 -19.10 -4.32 -4.56
C VAL A 241 -18.94 -2.80 -4.66
N ARG A 242 -17.74 -2.29 -4.36
CA ARG A 242 -17.41 -0.86 -4.48
C ARG A 242 -17.60 -0.37 -5.93
N ASP A 243 -17.17 -1.15 -6.91
CA ASP A 243 -17.24 -0.77 -8.31
C ASP A 243 -18.69 -0.78 -8.81
N ALA A 244 -19.52 -1.72 -8.37
CA ALA A 244 -20.97 -1.71 -8.63
C ALA A 244 -21.63 -0.44 -8.06
N VAL A 245 -21.34 -0.09 -6.80
CA VAL A 245 -21.85 1.13 -6.15
C VAL A 245 -21.42 2.40 -6.90
N ARG A 246 -20.24 2.42 -7.50
CA ARG A 246 -19.71 3.60 -8.21
C ARG A 246 -20.25 3.78 -9.62
N HIS A 247 -20.54 2.70 -10.33
CA HIS A 247 -20.85 2.76 -11.77
C HIS A 247 -22.32 2.51 -12.11
N ASP A 248 -23.13 2.02 -11.16
CA ASP A 248 -24.56 1.79 -11.39
C ASP A 248 -25.40 2.95 -10.86
N ASP A 249 -26.03 3.71 -11.77
CA ASP A 249 -26.86 4.86 -11.43
C ASP A 249 -28.05 4.51 -10.53
N LYS A 250 -28.59 3.27 -10.61
CA LYS A 250 -29.69 2.82 -9.75
C LYS A 250 -29.20 2.60 -8.33
N ILE A 251 -28.02 1.99 -8.17
CA ILE A 251 -27.40 1.81 -6.84
C ILE A 251 -27.02 3.17 -6.25
N ARG A 252 -26.52 4.09 -7.08
CA ARG A 252 -26.17 5.45 -6.66
C ARG A 252 -27.34 6.31 -6.20
N ALA A 253 -28.56 5.95 -6.58
CA ALA A 253 -29.76 6.65 -6.10
C ALA A 253 -30.15 6.22 -4.68
N ILE A 254 -29.54 5.17 -4.12
CA ILE A 254 -29.91 4.64 -2.81
C ILE A 254 -29.11 5.33 -1.70
N ASP A 255 -29.79 5.63 -0.60
CA ASP A 255 -29.29 6.37 0.56
C ASP A 255 -28.14 5.67 1.33
N LEU A 256 -28.02 4.33 1.26
CA LEU A 256 -26.96 3.58 1.96
C LEU A 256 -25.62 3.50 1.22
N GLN A 257 -25.49 4.03 -0.01
CA GLN A 257 -24.27 3.89 -0.83
C GLN A 257 -23.01 4.43 -0.15
N TYR A 258 -23.15 5.55 0.58
CA TYR A 258 -22.05 6.22 1.25
C TYR A 258 -21.59 5.39 2.45
N SER A 259 -22.54 4.83 3.20
CA SER A 259 -22.24 3.92 4.33
C SER A 259 -21.47 2.68 3.88
N LEU A 260 -21.81 2.12 2.72
CA LEU A 260 -21.11 0.97 2.16
C LEU A 260 -19.69 1.32 1.68
N SER A 261 -19.55 2.43 0.94
CA SER A 261 -18.25 2.91 0.47
C SER A 261 -17.31 3.25 1.63
N ASP A 262 -17.82 3.94 2.65
CA ASP A 262 -17.07 4.31 3.84
C ASP A 262 -16.61 3.08 4.61
N LEU A 263 -17.49 2.08 4.79
CA LEU A 263 -17.18 0.84 5.48
C LEU A 263 -16.05 0.06 4.80
N ILE A 264 -16.10 -0.06 3.47
CA ILE A 264 -15.04 -0.72 2.68
C ILE A 264 -13.71 0.04 2.83
N ASN A 265 -13.75 1.37 2.77
CA ASN A 265 -12.57 2.21 2.87
C ASN A 265 -11.98 2.24 4.29
N GLN A 266 -12.80 2.12 5.33
CA GLN A 266 -12.40 2.25 6.74
C GLN A 266 -11.42 1.17 7.21
N THR A 267 -11.30 0.02 6.55
CA THR A 267 -10.33 -1.00 7.00
C THR A 267 -8.93 -0.80 6.43
N GLY A 268 -8.79 0.02 5.38
CA GLY A 268 -7.57 0.11 4.59
C GLY A 268 -7.14 -1.23 3.95
N LEU A 269 -8.04 -2.22 3.89
CA LEU A 269 -7.71 -3.55 3.40
C LEU A 269 -7.51 -3.57 1.89
N LEU A 270 -8.37 -2.88 1.15
CA LEU A 270 -8.22 -2.74 -0.31
C LEU A 270 -6.92 -2.02 -0.66
N ASP A 271 -6.60 -0.98 0.12
CA ASP A 271 -5.36 -0.24 0.02
C ASP A 271 -4.14 -1.15 0.20
N ALA A 272 -4.19 -2.10 1.13
CA ALA A 272 -3.11 -3.06 1.38
C ALA A 272 -2.99 -4.12 0.28
N VAL A 273 -4.10 -4.71 -0.17
CA VAL A 273 -4.06 -5.83 -1.12
C VAL A 273 -3.82 -5.40 -2.57
N ASN A 274 -4.06 -4.12 -2.90
CA ASN A 274 -3.76 -3.57 -4.22
C ASN A 274 -2.25 -3.42 -4.51
N GLY A 275 -1.38 -3.75 -3.54
CA GLY A 275 0.06 -3.88 -3.75
C GLY A 275 0.83 -2.56 -3.76
N ASN A 276 0.18 -1.42 -3.55
CA ASN A 276 0.86 -0.14 -3.40
C ASN A 276 1.34 0.05 -1.95
N PRO A 277 2.65 0.02 -1.65
CA PRO A 277 3.10 0.12 -0.26
C PRO A 277 2.83 1.51 0.33
N MET A 278 2.67 2.57 -0.48
CA MET A 278 2.42 3.92 0.01
C MET A 278 1.04 4.10 0.63
N SER A 279 0.06 3.29 0.25
CA SER A 279 -1.27 3.32 0.85
C SER A 279 -1.30 2.68 2.24
N LEU A 280 -0.25 1.92 2.64
CA LEU A 280 -0.19 1.29 3.95
C LEU A 280 -0.10 2.28 5.10
N LEU A 281 0.58 3.41 4.93
CA LEU A 281 0.63 4.42 5.98
C LEU A 281 -0.72 5.13 6.17
N MET A 282 -1.55 5.21 5.12
CA MET A 282 -2.93 5.66 5.27
C MET A 282 -3.80 4.59 5.92
N ALA A 283 -3.64 3.34 5.48
CA ALA A 283 -4.39 2.20 5.99
C ALA A 283 -4.07 1.92 7.46
N SER A 284 -2.81 2.11 7.88
CA SER A 284 -2.36 1.88 9.26
C SER A 284 -3.10 2.76 10.26
N ARG A 285 -3.40 4.01 9.89
CA ARG A 285 -4.17 4.95 10.73
C ARG A 285 -5.62 4.55 10.95
N LYS A 286 -6.15 3.70 10.08
CA LYS A 286 -7.50 3.17 10.22
C LYS A 286 -7.54 1.93 11.11
N ARG A 287 -6.37 1.46 11.58
CA ARG A 287 -6.23 0.31 12.47
C ARG A 287 -5.98 0.75 13.91
N THR A 288 -6.29 -0.14 14.83
CA THR A 288 -6.04 0.04 16.25
C THR A 288 -4.60 -0.32 16.59
N ALA A 289 -3.89 0.63 17.20
CA ALA A 289 -2.56 0.45 17.75
C ALA A 289 -2.59 0.74 19.26
N LYS A 290 -1.75 0.04 20.04
CA LYS A 290 -1.60 0.34 21.47
C LYS A 290 -0.77 1.61 21.66
N HIS A 291 0.22 1.79 20.80
CA HIS A 291 1.10 2.94 20.79
C HIS A 291 1.13 3.60 19.42
N GLU A 292 1.31 4.92 19.37
CA GLU A 292 1.21 5.66 18.09
C GLU A 292 2.36 5.34 17.14
N GLU A 293 3.55 5.04 17.67
CA GLU A 293 4.75 4.72 16.89
C GLU A 293 4.65 3.37 16.15
N ASP A 294 3.81 2.46 16.64
CA ASP A 294 3.48 1.21 15.96
C ASP A 294 2.94 1.45 14.54
N HIS A 295 2.31 2.60 14.25
CA HIS A 295 1.85 2.94 12.89
C HIS A 295 2.98 3.02 11.86
N ILE A 296 4.23 3.17 12.30
CA ILE A 296 5.43 3.05 11.46
C ILE A 296 6.05 1.66 11.60
N TYR A 297 6.22 1.14 12.82
CA TYR A 297 6.82 -0.19 13.02
C TYR A 297 6.04 -1.31 12.33
N GLY A 298 4.72 -1.22 12.32
CA GLY A 298 3.81 -2.18 11.70
C GLY A 298 3.72 -2.09 10.18
N ILE A 299 4.47 -1.18 9.51
CA ILE A 299 4.50 -1.10 8.03
C ILE A 299 5.91 -1.01 7.44
N MET A 300 6.92 -0.59 8.21
CA MET A 300 8.26 -0.26 7.68
C MET A 300 8.93 -1.40 6.91
N GLN A 301 8.63 -2.66 7.26
CA GLN A 301 9.23 -3.81 6.60
C GLN A 301 8.62 -4.13 5.25
N VAL A 302 7.44 -3.64 4.93
CA VAL A 302 6.92 -3.71 3.56
C VAL A 302 7.87 -2.97 2.60
N PHE A 303 8.55 -1.94 3.10
CA PHE A 303 9.59 -1.22 2.37
C PHE A 303 10.99 -1.85 2.54
N GLY A 304 11.12 -2.92 3.32
CA GLY A 304 12.41 -3.56 3.61
C GLY A 304 13.28 -2.82 4.63
N PHE A 305 12.69 -1.94 5.45
CA PHE A 305 13.42 -1.15 6.45
C PHE A 305 13.34 -1.73 7.86
N GLN A 306 14.39 -1.46 8.63
CA GLN A 306 14.43 -1.59 10.08
C GLN A 306 14.75 -0.20 10.65
N LEU A 307 13.79 0.42 11.31
CA LEU A 307 13.86 1.80 11.81
C LEU A 307 13.78 1.84 13.34
N GLY A 308 14.08 3.00 13.91
CA GLY A 308 13.98 3.23 15.36
C GLY A 308 14.66 2.15 16.19
N LYS A 309 13.90 1.58 17.14
CA LYS A 309 14.41 0.53 18.06
C LYS A 309 14.73 -0.80 17.39
N SER A 310 14.27 -1.02 16.15
CA SER A 310 14.54 -2.26 15.40
C SER A 310 15.78 -2.18 14.52
N ALA A 311 16.33 -0.97 14.33
CA ALA A 311 17.52 -0.76 13.51
C ALA A 311 18.75 -1.47 14.12
N PRO A 312 19.66 -2.06 13.32
CA PRO A 312 20.85 -2.73 13.83
C PRO A 312 21.76 -1.82 14.68
N ASP A 313 21.77 -0.53 14.37
CA ASP A 313 22.55 0.52 15.02
C ASP A 313 21.71 1.35 16.03
N ALA A 314 20.53 0.85 16.42
CA ALA A 314 19.65 1.54 17.35
C ALA A 314 20.33 1.81 18.71
N ILE A 315 20.15 3.03 19.23
CA ILE A 315 20.57 3.39 20.58
C ILE A 315 19.72 2.62 21.59
N ARG A 316 20.36 1.73 22.37
CA ARG A 316 19.69 0.90 23.37
C ARG A 316 18.95 1.77 24.40
N GLY A 317 17.68 1.46 24.62
CA GLY A 317 16.82 2.17 25.58
C GLY A 317 16.31 3.53 25.10
N TYR A 318 16.65 3.97 23.89
CA TYR A 318 16.08 5.19 23.32
C TYR A 318 14.67 4.93 22.79
N GLU A 319 13.71 5.74 23.24
CA GLU A 319 12.35 5.71 22.73
C GLU A 319 12.22 6.73 21.59
N TYR A 320 11.91 6.22 20.40
CA TYR A 320 11.71 7.04 19.21
C TYR A 320 10.28 7.53 19.14
N SER A 321 10.09 8.83 19.01
CA SER A 321 8.79 9.43 18.78
C SER A 321 8.24 9.07 17.39
N LEU A 322 6.92 9.17 17.22
CA LEU A 322 6.28 9.00 15.91
C LEU A 322 6.84 9.99 14.88
N GLU A 323 7.19 11.21 15.28
CA GLU A 323 7.74 12.22 14.35
C GLU A 323 9.13 11.81 13.82
N GLU A 324 10.02 11.33 14.71
CA GLU A 324 11.34 10.81 14.34
C GLU A 324 11.23 9.58 13.44
N LEU A 325 10.34 8.63 13.77
CA LEU A 325 10.12 7.45 12.94
C LEU A 325 9.54 7.80 11.56
N THR A 326 8.67 8.79 11.51
CA THR A 326 8.12 9.27 10.23
C THR A 326 9.21 10.01 9.43
N ASP A 327 10.18 10.67 10.08
CA ASP A 327 11.34 11.28 9.40
C ASP A 327 12.24 10.20 8.82
N GLN A 328 12.59 9.19 9.62
CA GLN A 328 13.40 8.05 9.22
C GLN A 328 12.74 7.27 8.07
N LEU A 329 11.43 6.99 8.15
CA LEU A 329 10.69 6.33 7.08
C LEU A 329 10.68 7.18 5.81
N GLY A 330 10.39 8.48 5.93
CA GLY A 330 10.38 9.41 4.81
C GLY A 330 11.73 9.49 4.09
N GLU A 331 12.81 9.61 4.86
CA GLU A 331 14.18 9.64 4.35
C GLU A 331 14.56 8.32 3.66
N ALA A 332 14.26 7.18 4.29
CA ALA A 332 14.56 5.87 3.72
C ALA A 332 13.81 5.62 2.40
N ILE A 333 12.51 5.94 2.34
CA ILE A 333 11.73 5.83 1.09
C ILE A 333 12.27 6.81 0.04
N LEU A 334 12.62 8.04 0.41
CA LEU A 334 13.14 9.05 -0.51
C LEU A 334 14.48 8.63 -1.13
N LEU A 335 15.37 7.99 -0.35
CA LEU A 335 16.66 7.52 -0.84
C LEU A 335 16.54 6.25 -1.68
N GLN A 336 15.72 5.28 -1.26
CA GLN A 336 15.60 4.00 -1.96
C GLN A 336 14.67 4.06 -3.17
N ASN A 337 13.58 4.84 -3.07
CA ASN A 337 12.55 4.97 -4.09
C ASN A 337 12.15 6.44 -4.30
N PRO A 338 13.01 7.28 -4.91
CA PRO A 338 12.80 8.72 -5.03
C PRO A 338 11.46 9.12 -5.66
N ILE A 339 11.05 8.42 -6.72
CA ILE A 339 9.77 8.67 -7.39
C ILE A 339 8.60 8.36 -6.45
N LEU A 340 8.60 7.15 -5.88
CA LEU A 340 7.52 6.64 -5.03
C LEU A 340 7.32 7.54 -3.81
N SER A 341 8.41 8.07 -3.25
CA SER A 341 8.39 9.00 -2.11
C SER A 341 7.58 10.27 -2.37
N GLN A 342 7.39 10.65 -3.64
CA GLN A 342 6.74 11.90 -4.03
C GLN A 342 5.33 11.72 -4.62
N LEU A 343 4.90 10.49 -4.93
CA LEU A 343 3.59 10.16 -5.53
C LEU A 343 2.44 10.11 -4.54
N HIS A 344 2.25 11.24 -3.87
CA HIS A 344 1.18 11.47 -2.93
C HIS A 344 0.77 12.94 -3.01
N ILE A 345 -0.34 13.31 -2.40
CA ILE A 345 -0.68 14.72 -2.15
C ILE A 345 -0.96 14.91 -0.67
N HIS A 346 -0.68 16.10 -0.15
CA HIS A 346 -1.11 16.48 1.19
C HIS A 346 -2.53 17.04 1.13
N THR A 347 -3.41 16.50 1.95
CA THR A 347 -4.82 16.87 2.02
C THR A 347 -5.11 18.01 3.00
N SER A 348 -4.13 18.34 3.84
CA SER A 348 -4.16 19.41 4.83
C SER A 348 -2.76 20.02 5.00
N ALA A 349 -2.69 21.18 5.66
CA ALA A 349 -1.43 21.88 5.89
C ALA A 349 -0.44 21.01 6.66
N VAL A 350 0.81 20.97 6.19
CA VAL A 350 1.90 20.20 6.78
C VAL A 350 2.74 21.10 7.68
N LYS A 351 3.33 20.55 8.74
CA LYS A 351 4.32 21.26 9.56
C LYS A 351 5.45 21.80 8.67
N HIS A 352 5.96 22.98 9.02
CA HIS A 352 7.02 23.65 8.27
C HIS A 352 8.22 22.72 8.03
N GLY A 353 8.62 22.58 6.76
CA GLY A 353 9.76 21.77 6.36
C GLY A 353 9.55 20.27 6.33
N ARG A 354 8.30 19.81 6.40
CA ARG A 354 7.96 18.38 6.44
C ARG A 354 7.16 17.89 5.23
N ALA A 355 6.81 18.73 4.26
CA ALA A 355 6.04 18.32 3.09
C ALA A 355 6.87 17.48 2.08
N TRP A 356 8.17 17.30 2.29
CA TRP A 356 9.00 16.46 1.42
C TRP A 356 8.77 14.95 1.62
N ARG A 357 8.13 14.56 2.72
CA ARG A 357 7.90 13.16 3.13
C ARG A 357 6.40 12.88 3.31
N PHE A 358 6.08 11.59 3.28
CA PHE A 358 4.74 11.12 3.62
C PHE A 358 4.41 11.42 5.10
N SER A 359 3.18 11.89 5.35
CA SER A 359 2.69 12.23 6.69
C SER A 359 1.21 11.89 6.87
N ASP A 360 0.66 12.22 8.04
CA ASP A 360 -0.77 12.19 8.40
C ASP A 360 -1.72 12.76 7.33
N SER A 361 -1.30 13.79 6.62
CA SER A 361 -2.11 14.43 5.58
C SER A 361 -1.98 13.79 4.19
N SER A 362 -1.05 12.86 4.00
CA SER A 362 -0.76 12.28 2.70
C SER A 362 -1.81 11.31 2.21
N VAL A 363 -2.21 11.46 0.94
CA VAL A 363 -3.10 10.56 0.21
C VAL A 363 -2.50 10.18 -1.13
N VAL A 364 -2.66 8.92 -1.54
CA VAL A 364 -2.40 8.49 -2.93
C VAL A 364 -3.62 8.77 -3.80
N PRO A 365 -3.55 9.69 -4.78
CA PRO A 365 -4.69 9.98 -5.66
C PRO A 365 -5.10 8.75 -6.47
N GLU A 366 -6.40 8.46 -6.58
CA GLU A 366 -6.91 7.31 -7.34
C GLU A 366 -6.41 7.31 -8.80
N ASP A 367 -6.39 8.49 -9.44
CA ASP A 367 -5.86 8.70 -10.79
C ASP A 367 -4.37 8.36 -10.97
N SER A 368 -3.62 8.23 -9.87
CA SER A 368 -2.22 7.81 -9.89
C SER A 368 -2.02 6.30 -9.78
N GLN A 369 -3.03 5.54 -9.36
CA GLN A 369 -2.91 4.09 -9.14
C GLN A 369 -2.35 3.32 -10.34
N PRO A 370 -2.77 3.57 -11.60
CA PRO A 370 -2.20 2.86 -12.75
C PRO A 370 -0.70 3.08 -12.93
N PHE A 371 -0.15 4.20 -12.43
CA PHE A 371 1.27 4.52 -12.53
C PHE A 371 2.13 3.83 -11.48
N PHE A 372 1.55 3.40 -10.35
CA PHE A 372 2.31 2.63 -9.36
C PHE A 372 2.80 1.31 -9.92
N GLN A 373 1.99 0.62 -10.72
CA GLN A 373 2.42 -0.62 -11.36
C GLN A 373 3.56 -0.41 -12.35
N ILE A 374 3.57 0.73 -13.06
CA ILE A 374 4.70 1.13 -13.91
C ILE A 374 5.95 1.35 -13.06
N ILE A 375 5.80 1.93 -11.87
CA ILE A 375 6.95 2.22 -10.98
C ILE A 375 7.51 0.97 -10.33
N GLN A 376 6.64 0.03 -9.97
CA GLN A 376 7.04 -1.23 -9.37
C GLN A 376 7.73 -2.18 -10.34
N HIS A 377 7.47 -2.03 -11.64
CA HIS A 377 7.87 -3.02 -12.63
C HIS A 377 8.60 -2.46 -13.85
N GLY A 378 8.70 -1.14 -13.95
CA GLY A 378 9.35 -0.45 -15.05
C GLY A 378 10.79 -0.11 -14.71
N ASP A 379 11.61 -0.03 -15.74
CA ASP A 379 12.95 0.54 -15.64
C ASP A 379 12.86 2.06 -15.79
N PHE A 380 13.68 2.76 -15.02
CA PHE A 380 13.71 4.23 -14.99
C PHE A 380 15.12 4.77 -15.18
N THR A 381 15.21 5.86 -15.94
CA THR A 381 16.34 6.79 -15.85
C THR A 381 15.98 7.89 -14.85
N TYR A 382 16.69 7.96 -13.73
CA TYR A 382 16.56 9.05 -12.76
C TYR A 382 17.36 10.27 -13.23
N HIS A 383 16.71 11.44 -13.20
CA HIS A 383 17.31 12.70 -13.64
C HIS A 383 17.61 13.66 -12.48
N ALA A 384 16.82 13.59 -11.41
CA ALA A 384 17.10 14.33 -10.18
C ALA A 384 17.56 13.39 -9.08
N LYS A 385 18.56 13.83 -8.32
CA LYS A 385 18.96 13.20 -7.07
C LYS A 385 18.18 13.87 -5.94
N LEU A 386 17.44 13.06 -5.19
CA LEU A 386 16.79 13.47 -3.95
C LEU A 386 17.63 13.00 -2.76
N SER A 387 17.72 13.83 -1.73
CA SER A 387 18.29 13.47 -0.43
C SER A 387 17.61 14.29 0.67
N THR A 388 18.14 14.26 1.87
CA THR A 388 17.72 15.10 2.99
C THR A 388 18.86 16.02 3.42
N ILE A 389 18.53 17.04 4.22
CA ILE A 389 19.50 17.87 4.93
C ILE A 389 18.91 18.37 6.24
N LYS A 390 19.67 18.25 7.33
CA LYS A 390 19.29 18.82 8.63
C LYS A 390 19.71 20.29 8.68
N ARG A 391 18.75 21.20 8.87
CA ARG A 391 19.01 22.64 8.99
C ARG A 391 19.51 23.01 10.40
N PRO A 392 20.05 24.22 10.60
CA PRO A 392 20.49 24.69 11.93
C PRO A 392 19.37 24.73 12.99
N ASP A 393 18.10 24.80 12.57
CA ASP A 393 16.92 24.71 13.43
C ASP A 393 16.62 23.27 13.90
N GLY A 394 17.39 22.28 13.43
CA GLY A 394 17.23 20.87 13.75
C GLY A 394 16.18 20.13 12.91
N ILE A 395 15.48 20.82 12.01
CA ILE A 395 14.45 20.22 11.14
C ILE A 395 15.12 19.51 9.97
N LEU A 396 14.65 18.32 9.64
CA LEU A 396 15.08 17.57 8.46
C LEU A 396 14.24 18.00 7.25
N TRP A 397 14.92 18.48 6.20
CA TRP A 397 14.34 18.96 4.94
C TRP A 397 14.68 18.02 3.79
N GLY A 398 13.82 17.99 2.77
CA GLY A 398 14.16 17.39 1.49
C GLY A 398 15.18 18.26 0.75
N ARG A 399 16.08 17.64 0.01
CA ARG A 399 17.04 18.29 -0.89
C ARG A 399 16.92 17.67 -2.27
N PHE A 400 17.03 18.48 -3.29
CA PHE A 400 17.12 18.02 -4.67
C PHE A 400 18.33 18.63 -5.38
N SER A 401 18.81 17.91 -6.37
CA SER A 401 19.80 18.38 -7.35
C SER A 401 19.45 17.75 -8.70
N GLY A 402 19.28 18.55 -9.74
CA GLY A 402 18.94 18.02 -11.06
C GLY A 402 18.26 19.03 -12.00
N PRO A 403 17.73 18.54 -13.14
CA PRO A 403 17.08 19.37 -14.14
C PRO A 403 15.72 19.88 -13.66
N VAL A 404 15.54 21.19 -13.74
CA VAL A 404 14.31 21.90 -13.43
C VAL A 404 13.86 22.77 -14.59
N ALA A 405 12.55 22.99 -14.73
CA ALA A 405 11.99 23.92 -15.70
C ALA A 405 10.88 24.77 -15.06
N LEU A 406 10.73 26.02 -15.49
CA LEU A 406 9.57 26.82 -15.11
C LEU A 406 8.30 26.18 -15.65
N PHE A 407 7.35 25.86 -14.76
CA PHE A 407 6.13 25.15 -15.12
C PHE A 407 5.31 25.93 -16.15
N LYS A 408 5.28 27.27 -16.07
CA LYS A 408 4.57 28.11 -17.06
C LYS A 408 5.10 27.93 -18.49
N ASN A 409 6.42 27.75 -18.65
CA ASN A 409 7.04 27.56 -19.96
C ASN A 409 6.73 26.17 -20.50
N PHE A 410 6.87 25.16 -19.62
CA PHE A 410 6.53 23.77 -19.89
C PHE A 410 5.05 23.60 -20.29
N ALA A 411 4.14 24.14 -19.48
CA ALA A 411 2.69 24.09 -19.70
C ALA A 411 2.26 24.82 -20.98
N THR A 412 2.91 25.94 -21.31
CA THR A 412 2.58 26.69 -22.54
C THR A 412 2.89 25.86 -23.79
N ARG A 413 3.97 25.07 -23.79
CA ARG A 413 4.27 24.11 -24.86
C ARG A 413 3.21 23.01 -24.91
N LEU A 414 2.88 22.39 -23.78
CA LEU A 414 1.81 21.38 -23.69
C LEU A 414 0.46 21.86 -24.26
N THR A 415 0.08 23.12 -23.99
CA THR A 415 -1.22 23.66 -24.44
C THR A 415 -1.24 24.17 -25.88
N LYS A 416 -0.08 24.53 -26.47
CA LYS A 416 0.00 25.03 -27.85
C LYS A 416 -0.06 23.91 -28.89
N ASP A 417 0.55 22.77 -28.58
CA ASP A 417 0.71 21.65 -29.52
C ASP A 417 -0.36 20.55 -29.35
N TRP A 418 -1.34 20.75 -28.45
CA TRP A 418 -2.45 19.81 -28.18
C TRP A 418 -3.85 20.44 -28.38
N PRO A 419 -4.22 20.89 -29.60
CA PRO A 419 -5.53 21.48 -29.86
C PRO A 419 -6.55 20.37 -30.21
N GLY A 420 -6.95 19.57 -29.22
CA GLY A 420 -7.91 18.48 -29.43
C GLY A 420 -8.35 17.89 -28.11
N SER A 421 -9.60 17.43 -28.04
CA SER A 421 -10.26 16.89 -26.86
C SER A 421 -9.30 16.09 -25.96
N TRP A 422 -9.34 16.40 -24.66
CA TRP A 422 -8.60 15.70 -23.62
C TRP A 422 -8.99 14.23 -23.64
N VAL A 423 -8.28 13.42 -24.44
CA VAL A 423 -8.18 12.02 -24.13
C VAL A 423 -7.48 12.02 -22.77
N LEU A 424 -8.22 11.61 -21.75
CA LEU A 424 -7.79 11.37 -20.38
C LEU A 424 -6.58 10.41 -20.29
N GLY A 425 -5.69 10.28 -21.28
CA GLY A 425 -4.68 9.22 -21.35
C GLY A 425 -3.22 9.67 -21.45
N SER A 426 -2.90 10.97 -21.45
CA SER A 426 -1.52 11.44 -21.74
C SER A 426 -0.84 12.31 -20.68
N ALA A 427 -1.57 12.87 -19.71
CA ALA A 427 -0.96 13.59 -18.59
C ALA A 427 -1.88 13.64 -17.36
N ARG A 428 -1.28 13.76 -16.18
CA ARG A 428 -1.92 13.85 -14.87
C ARG A 428 -1.22 14.88 -13.99
N LEU A 429 -1.99 15.88 -13.55
CA LEU A 429 -1.53 16.89 -12.60
C LEU A 429 -2.26 16.71 -11.25
N MET A 430 -1.47 16.54 -10.21
CA MET A 430 -1.94 16.38 -8.83
C MET A 430 -1.34 17.48 -7.98
N LEU A 431 -2.19 18.21 -7.26
CA LEU A 431 -1.79 19.33 -6.40
C LEU A 431 -2.16 19.02 -4.96
N ASP A 432 -1.36 19.51 -4.02
CA ASP A 432 -1.66 19.46 -2.59
C ASP A 432 -2.91 20.31 -2.28
N LYS A 433 -3.85 19.74 -1.50
CA LYS A 433 -5.15 20.39 -1.19
C LYS A 433 -5.02 21.64 -0.32
N VAL A 434 -3.85 21.89 0.29
CA VAL A 434 -3.54 23.13 1.01
C VAL A 434 -3.65 24.37 0.10
N HIS A 435 -3.54 24.15 -1.21
CA HIS A 435 -3.68 25.19 -2.23
C HIS A 435 -5.08 25.22 -2.86
N SER A 436 -5.97 24.28 -2.48
CA SER A 436 -7.28 24.09 -3.10
C SER A 436 -8.45 24.71 -2.34
N ALA A 437 -8.24 25.45 -1.24
CA ALA A 437 -9.33 26.21 -0.63
C ALA A 437 -9.94 27.23 -1.62
N ASP A 438 -9.13 27.75 -2.55
CA ASP A 438 -9.56 28.59 -3.68
C ASP A 438 -9.82 27.78 -4.98
N VAL A 439 -9.54 26.47 -4.98
CA VAL A 439 -9.88 25.53 -6.06
C VAL A 439 -11.03 24.67 -5.56
N TYR A 440 -12.18 25.29 -5.35
CA TYR A 440 -13.42 24.55 -5.54
C TYR A 440 -13.33 24.00 -6.96
N VAL A 441 -13.23 22.67 -7.08
CA VAL A 441 -13.91 21.84 -8.06
C VAL A 441 -13.20 20.48 -8.09
N GLU A 442 -13.81 19.52 -7.39
CA GLU A 442 -13.61 18.07 -7.52
C GLU A 442 -14.04 17.53 -8.91
N THR A 443 -14.30 18.40 -9.90
CA THR A 443 -14.81 18.03 -11.23
C THR A 443 -14.05 18.64 -12.43
N ASN A 444 -12.85 19.22 -12.27
CA ASN A 444 -12.12 19.82 -13.37
C ASN A 444 -10.78 19.09 -13.59
N GLY A 445 -10.64 18.45 -14.75
CA GLY A 445 -9.46 17.69 -15.16
C GLY A 445 -8.15 18.51 -15.17
N SER A 446 -7.03 17.85 -15.47
CA SER A 446 -5.67 18.38 -15.42
C SER A 446 -5.49 19.81 -15.97
N LEU A 447 -6.27 20.22 -16.98
CA LEU A 447 -6.24 21.58 -17.54
C LEU A 447 -6.53 22.69 -16.53
N ALA A 448 -7.59 22.56 -15.73
CA ALA A 448 -7.97 23.62 -14.80
C ALA A 448 -6.89 23.83 -13.74
N LYS A 449 -6.27 22.73 -13.30
CA LYS A 449 -5.11 22.75 -12.40
C LYS A 449 -3.90 23.45 -13.04
N VAL A 450 -3.63 23.20 -14.33
CA VAL A 450 -2.56 23.90 -15.08
C VAL A 450 -2.83 25.41 -15.15
N ILE A 451 -4.06 25.80 -15.51
CA ILE A 451 -4.46 27.22 -15.61
C ILE A 451 -4.34 27.89 -14.23
N TRP A 452 -4.83 27.23 -13.18
CA TRP A 452 -4.74 27.74 -11.82
C TRP A 452 -3.29 27.94 -11.38
N LEU A 453 -2.42 26.97 -11.64
CA LEU A 453 -1.00 27.03 -11.25
C LEU A 453 -0.28 28.18 -11.97
N LYS A 454 -0.53 28.36 -13.27
CA LYS A 454 0.03 29.48 -14.05
C LYS A 454 -0.42 30.84 -13.51
N LYS A 455 -1.66 30.95 -13.05
CA LYS A 455 -2.24 32.20 -12.56
C LYS A 455 -1.77 32.56 -11.14
N HIS A 456 -1.73 31.59 -10.23
CA HIS A 456 -1.54 31.86 -8.81
C HIS A 456 -0.12 31.54 -8.30
N LEU A 457 0.60 30.65 -8.97
CA LEU A 457 1.98 30.26 -8.62
C LEU A 457 2.88 30.27 -9.88
N PRO A 458 3.08 31.44 -10.53
CA PRO A 458 3.77 31.54 -11.82
C PRO A 458 5.25 31.15 -11.79
N GLU A 459 5.86 31.15 -10.59
CA GLU A 459 7.25 30.77 -10.36
C GLU A 459 7.40 29.30 -9.93
N THR A 460 6.33 28.50 -10.05
CA THR A 460 6.41 27.05 -9.84
C THR A 460 7.39 26.46 -10.85
N ILE A 461 8.31 25.65 -10.36
CA ILE A 461 9.19 24.82 -11.17
C ILE A 461 8.73 23.37 -11.11
N ILE A 462 9.04 22.64 -12.18
CA ILE A 462 8.98 21.19 -12.21
C ILE A 462 10.40 20.66 -12.12
N ILE A 463 10.66 19.78 -11.15
CA ILE A 463 11.89 19.00 -11.02
C ILE A 463 11.65 17.68 -11.75
N LEU A 464 12.41 17.39 -12.80
CA LEU A 464 12.29 16.12 -13.53
C LEU A 464 12.90 14.99 -12.69
N LEU A 465 12.05 14.12 -12.15
CA LEU A 465 12.49 13.01 -11.32
C LEU A 465 13.01 11.86 -12.17
N ALA A 466 12.21 11.39 -13.12
CA ALA A 466 12.55 10.22 -13.91
C ALA A 466 11.80 10.12 -15.24
N LEU A 467 12.35 9.31 -16.14
CA LEU A 467 11.74 8.83 -17.39
C LEU A 467 11.69 7.30 -17.36
N THR A 468 10.57 6.70 -17.76
CA THR A 468 10.48 5.24 -17.94
C THR A 468 11.22 4.82 -19.21
N HIS A 469 11.71 3.59 -19.26
CA HIS A 469 12.08 2.96 -20.53
C HIS A 469 10.84 2.34 -21.20
N PRO A 470 10.78 2.28 -22.55
CA PRO A 470 9.76 1.49 -23.23
C PRO A 470 9.92 0.02 -22.83
N THR A 471 8.86 -0.59 -22.29
CA THR A 471 8.88 -2.02 -21.95
C THR A 471 8.73 -2.85 -23.23
N HIS A 472 9.65 -3.79 -23.46
CA HIS A 472 9.41 -4.87 -24.42
C HIS A 472 8.29 -5.76 -23.85
N GLN A 473 7.23 -5.99 -24.62
CA GLN A 473 6.11 -6.84 -24.21
C GLN A 473 6.61 -8.29 -24.06
N ASP A 474 6.66 -8.79 -22.82
CA ASP A 474 6.59 -10.23 -22.56
C ASP A 474 5.14 -10.58 -22.22
N GLU A 475 4.60 -11.58 -22.92
CA GLU A 475 3.18 -11.93 -23.08
C GLU A 475 2.43 -12.39 -21.80
N GLY A 476 3.06 -12.29 -20.62
CA GLY A 476 2.59 -13.01 -19.43
C GLY A 476 1.55 -12.31 -18.57
N GLN A 477 1.64 -10.99 -18.35
CA GLN A 477 0.75 -10.21 -17.48
C GLN A 477 1.33 -8.79 -17.36
N LYS A 478 0.66 -7.74 -17.84
CA LYS A 478 0.77 -6.36 -17.34
C LYS A 478 -0.19 -5.40 -18.05
N VAL A 479 -0.57 -4.37 -17.30
CA VAL A 479 -1.62 -3.40 -17.61
C VAL A 479 -1.36 -2.61 -18.90
N ASN A 480 -2.39 -2.51 -19.72
CA ASN A 480 -2.38 -1.93 -21.06
C ASN A 480 -2.42 -0.38 -21.00
N LEU A 481 -1.35 0.26 -20.54
CA LEU A 481 -1.16 1.73 -20.66
C LEU A 481 -0.46 2.15 -21.97
N GLY A 482 -0.28 1.18 -22.88
CA GLY A 482 0.43 1.33 -24.16
C GLY A 482 1.95 1.29 -23.97
N SER A 483 2.68 1.01 -25.06
CA SER A 483 4.15 0.97 -25.16
C SER A 483 4.84 2.33 -24.95
N LYS A 484 4.25 3.24 -24.19
CA LYS A 484 4.63 4.65 -24.11
C LYS A 484 5.72 4.86 -23.08
N GLN A 485 6.67 5.73 -23.41
CA GLN A 485 7.55 6.34 -22.42
C GLN A 485 6.79 7.38 -21.59
N TRP A 486 6.94 7.35 -20.27
CA TRP A 486 6.35 8.28 -19.31
C TRP A 486 7.42 9.05 -18.55
N ALA A 487 7.07 10.25 -18.12
CA ALA A 487 7.91 11.15 -17.35
C ALA A 487 7.20 11.57 -16.07
N MET A 488 8.00 11.78 -15.02
CA MET A 488 7.51 12.08 -13.67
C MET A 488 8.26 13.28 -13.11
N GLY A 489 7.53 14.22 -12.53
CA GLY A 489 8.11 15.45 -12.00
C GLY A 489 7.46 15.91 -10.70
N LEU A 490 8.30 16.46 -9.82
CA LEU A 490 7.88 17.09 -8.57
C LEU A 490 7.65 18.58 -8.81
N LEU A 491 6.54 19.12 -8.32
CA LEU A 491 6.22 20.54 -8.43
C LEU A 491 6.54 21.26 -7.14
N VAL A 492 7.35 22.30 -7.24
CA VAL A 492 7.71 23.15 -6.11
C VAL A 492 7.65 24.63 -6.48
N SER A 493 7.31 25.48 -5.53
CA SER A 493 7.20 26.93 -5.70
C SER A 493 8.08 27.63 -4.66
N PRO A 494 8.59 28.85 -4.93
CA PRO A 494 9.39 29.57 -3.94
C PRO A 494 8.65 29.70 -2.61
N GLY A 495 9.33 29.36 -1.51
CA GLY A 495 8.80 29.55 -0.17
C GLY A 495 9.02 30.98 0.31
N ASN A 496 8.03 31.58 0.96
CA ASN A 496 8.19 32.85 1.67
C ASN A 496 8.68 32.53 3.09
N ASP A 497 9.99 32.53 3.31
CA ASP A 497 10.54 32.56 4.66
C ASP A 497 11.03 33.98 4.96
N SER A 498 10.25 34.73 5.74
CA SER A 498 10.60 36.09 6.15
C SER A 498 11.88 36.16 7.01
N ASN A 499 12.40 35.02 7.47
CA ASN A 499 13.60 34.92 8.31
C ASN A 499 14.85 34.42 7.56
N SER A 500 14.76 34.11 6.26
CA SER A 500 15.89 33.60 5.47
C SER A 500 16.98 34.69 5.31
N LYS A 501 18.14 34.48 5.94
CA LYS A 501 19.35 35.27 5.67
C LYS A 501 19.80 35.02 4.22
N ALA A 502 20.37 36.04 3.56
CA ALA A 502 20.77 36.04 2.14
C ALA A 502 21.78 34.96 1.70
N HIS A 503 22.20 34.05 2.58
CA HIS A 503 23.14 32.96 2.32
C HIS A 503 22.53 31.56 2.49
N GLU A 504 21.24 31.43 2.80
CA GLU A 504 20.59 30.11 2.85
C GLU A 504 20.21 29.63 1.44
N PRO A 505 20.24 28.30 1.19
CA PRO A 505 19.77 27.75 -0.08
C PRO A 505 18.34 28.21 -0.35
N GLN A 506 18.02 28.48 -1.62
CA GLN A 506 16.65 28.82 -2.02
C GLN A 506 15.70 27.71 -1.54
N PHE A 507 14.77 28.08 -0.65
CA PHE A 507 13.78 27.17 -0.11
C PHE A 507 12.55 27.09 -1.02
N TRP A 508 12.10 25.87 -1.29
CA TRP A 508 10.99 25.57 -2.17
C TRP A 508 9.86 24.85 -1.43
N ARG A 509 8.66 25.42 -1.44
CA ARG A 509 7.46 24.76 -0.94
C ARG A 509 6.99 23.70 -1.94
N ARG A 510 6.71 22.49 -1.47
CA ARG A 510 6.05 21.46 -2.28
C ARG A 510 4.63 21.87 -2.68
N VAL A 511 4.27 21.64 -3.94
CA VAL A 511 2.95 21.99 -4.49
C VAL A 511 2.19 20.76 -5.01
N GLY A 512 2.89 19.70 -5.41
CA GLY A 512 2.28 18.47 -5.93
C GLY A 512 3.22 17.74 -6.88
N PHE A 513 2.66 16.95 -7.79
CA PHE A 513 3.44 16.21 -8.79
C PHE A 513 2.72 16.15 -10.15
N PHE A 514 3.49 15.85 -11.19
CA PHE A 514 3.03 15.79 -12.56
C PHE A 514 3.56 14.54 -13.25
N ILE A 515 2.68 13.81 -13.95
CA ILE A 515 3.02 12.62 -14.75
C ILE A 515 2.55 12.86 -16.17
N TRP A 516 3.39 12.60 -17.18
CA TRP A 516 3.03 12.81 -18.58
C TRP A 516 3.67 11.79 -19.52
N SER A 517 2.99 11.50 -20.61
CA SER A 517 3.50 10.68 -21.69
C SER A 517 4.48 11.49 -22.52
N VAL A 518 5.65 10.92 -22.80
CA VAL A 518 6.68 11.50 -23.68
C VAL A 518 6.34 11.23 -25.15
N GLU A 519 5.64 10.12 -25.44
CA GLU A 519 5.27 9.71 -26.81
C GLU A 519 3.76 9.88 -27.08
N SER A 520 3.31 11.10 -27.33
CA SER A 520 1.90 11.36 -27.63
C SER A 520 1.63 11.54 -29.13
N GLN A 521 2.06 10.60 -29.97
CA GLN A 521 1.97 10.78 -31.42
C GLN A 521 1.01 9.82 -32.14
N ARG A 522 0.78 8.59 -31.65
CA ARG A 522 0.07 7.58 -32.45
C ARG A 522 -1.46 7.55 -32.31
N LEU A 523 -2.02 7.83 -31.13
CA LEU A 523 -3.45 7.53 -30.89
C LEU A 523 -4.45 8.55 -31.45
N ALA A 524 -4.02 9.76 -31.80
CA ALA A 524 -4.91 10.76 -32.39
C ALA A 524 -5.27 10.46 -33.86
N ALA A 525 -4.53 9.56 -34.52
CA ALA A 525 -4.81 9.15 -35.89
C ALA A 525 -5.88 8.04 -35.99
N GLU A 526 -6.08 7.23 -34.94
CA GLU A 526 -7.01 6.08 -34.97
C GLU A 526 -8.37 6.36 -34.30
N ILE A 527 -8.45 7.33 -33.38
CA ILE A 527 -9.73 7.74 -32.75
C ILE A 527 -10.30 8.97 -33.46
N ALA A 528 -10.41 8.88 -34.79
CA ALA A 528 -11.33 9.74 -35.54
C ALA A 528 -12.76 9.27 -35.22
N LEU A 529 -13.27 9.72 -34.08
CA LEU A 529 -14.64 9.54 -33.63
C LEU A 529 -15.62 10.10 -34.69
N GLU A 530 -16.32 9.17 -35.36
CA GLU A 530 -17.46 9.39 -36.27
C GLU A 530 -18.48 10.48 -35.82
N PRO A 531 -18.73 10.76 -34.53
CA PRO A 531 -19.65 11.82 -34.13
C PRO A 531 -19.26 13.25 -34.55
N ILE A 532 -17.98 13.53 -34.87
CA ILE A 532 -17.54 14.89 -35.24
C ILE A 532 -17.85 15.22 -36.71
N LYS A 533 -18.04 14.21 -37.58
CA LYS A 533 -18.41 14.44 -38.99
C LYS A 533 -19.80 15.08 -39.15
N ALA A 534 -20.68 14.95 -38.16
CA ALA A 534 -21.99 15.59 -38.16
C ALA A 534 -21.95 17.10 -37.87
N LEU A 535 -20.92 17.59 -37.16
CA LEU A 535 -20.72 19.02 -36.90
C LEU A 535 -19.84 19.73 -37.95
N ALA A 536 -19.10 18.98 -38.76
CA ALA A 536 -18.10 19.53 -39.69
C ALA A 536 -18.61 19.66 -41.14
N LYS A 537 -19.88 20.06 -41.35
CA LYS A 537 -20.42 20.31 -42.70
C LYS A 537 -20.26 21.77 -43.17
N GLU A 538 -19.67 22.66 -42.36
CA GLU A 538 -19.54 24.09 -42.69
C GLU A 538 -18.11 24.65 -42.73
N VAL A 539 -17.06 23.82 -42.63
CA VAL A 539 -15.67 24.31 -42.78
C VAL A 539 -15.02 23.63 -43.97
N GLN A 540 -14.95 24.36 -45.09
CA GLN A 540 -14.20 24.00 -46.29
C GLN A 540 -12.71 23.76 -45.95
N GLU A 541 -12.20 22.65 -46.50
CA GLU A 541 -10.82 22.44 -46.96
C GLU A 541 -9.70 23.02 -46.07
N ALA A 542 -9.51 22.43 -44.89
CA ALA A 542 -8.20 22.46 -44.23
C ALA A 542 -7.50 21.10 -44.44
N PRO A 543 -6.24 21.06 -44.90
CA PRO A 543 -5.49 19.81 -45.00
C PRO A 543 -5.37 19.17 -43.62
N ALA A 544 -5.48 17.85 -43.56
CA ALA A 544 -5.27 17.09 -42.32
C ALA A 544 -3.92 17.50 -41.68
N PRO A 545 -3.89 17.87 -40.39
CA PRO A 545 -2.67 18.32 -39.75
C PRO A 545 -1.64 17.18 -39.75
N VAL A 546 -0.53 17.39 -40.45
CA VAL A 546 0.66 16.55 -40.34
C VAL A 546 1.29 16.86 -38.98
N PHE A 547 1.02 16.04 -37.97
CA PHE A 547 1.66 16.15 -36.67
C PHE A 547 3.13 15.71 -36.80
N LYS A 548 4.04 16.67 -36.75
CA LYS A 548 5.49 16.41 -36.64
C LYS A 548 5.80 15.79 -35.28
N GLU A 549 6.80 14.90 -35.23
CA GLU A 549 7.46 14.44 -34.00
C GLU A 549 7.69 15.61 -33.03
N LEU A 550 7.28 15.43 -31.76
CA LEU A 550 7.56 16.36 -30.66
C LEU A 550 8.79 15.84 -29.88
N PRO A 551 10.04 16.13 -30.29
CA PRO A 551 11.25 15.74 -29.58
C PRO A 551 11.46 16.39 -28.18
N TYR A 552 10.49 17.13 -27.64
CA TYR A 552 10.71 18.28 -26.73
C TYR A 552 10.44 18.05 -25.23
N LEU A 553 10.40 16.80 -24.75
CA LEU A 553 10.12 16.48 -23.34
C LEU A 553 11.06 15.41 -22.76
N ARG A 554 12.26 15.31 -23.33
CA ARG A 554 13.38 14.52 -22.79
C ARG A 554 14.24 15.40 -21.88
N GLY A 555 15.04 14.78 -21.00
CA GLY A 555 15.91 15.51 -20.06
C GLY A 555 16.93 16.46 -20.70
N ASP A 556 17.15 16.34 -22.01
CA ASP A 556 18.13 17.12 -22.78
C ASP A 556 17.53 18.39 -23.45
N ASP A 557 16.24 18.70 -23.25
CA ASP A 557 15.64 19.93 -23.81
C ASP A 557 16.20 21.20 -23.13
N PRO A 558 16.51 22.27 -23.88
CA PRO A 558 17.07 23.51 -23.33
C PRO A 558 16.17 24.27 -22.33
N ILE A 559 14.92 23.86 -22.12
CA ILE A 559 14.10 24.38 -21.00
C ILE A 559 14.60 23.91 -19.63
N TRP A 560 15.32 22.79 -19.58
CA TRP A 560 15.83 22.23 -18.35
C TRP A 560 17.11 22.94 -17.93
N GLN A 561 17.15 23.40 -16.69
CA GLN A 561 18.30 24.02 -16.07
C GLN A 561 18.71 23.20 -14.86
N SER A 562 20.00 23.05 -14.60
CA SER A 562 20.45 22.40 -13.38
C SER A 562 20.21 23.30 -12.18
N MET A 563 19.62 22.77 -11.12
CA MET A 563 19.39 23.48 -9.87
C MET A 563 19.60 22.56 -8.68
N ASP A 564 20.16 23.15 -7.63
CA ASP A 564 20.22 22.56 -6.29
C ASP A 564 19.31 23.37 -5.36
N GLY A 565 18.50 22.68 -4.56
CA GLY A 565 17.56 23.35 -3.66
C GLY A 565 17.14 22.45 -2.50
N ILE A 566 16.53 23.09 -1.50
CA ILE A 566 15.86 22.40 -0.40
C ILE A 566 14.35 22.59 -0.52
N PHE A 567 13.58 21.58 -0.14
CA PHE A 567 12.13 21.61 -0.23
C PHE A 567 11.46 20.92 0.96
N GLY A 568 10.22 21.34 1.25
CA GLY A 568 9.45 20.82 2.37
C GLY A 568 8.19 21.60 2.65
#